data_AF-A0A355BSQ6-F1
#
_entry.id   AF-A0A355BSQ6-F1
#
_cell.length_a   1.000
_cell.length_b   1.000
_cell.length_c   1.000
_cell.angle_alpha   90.00
_cell.angle_beta   90.00
_cell.angle_gamma   90.00
#
_symmetry.space_group_name_H-M   'P 1'
#
loop_
_entity.id
_entity.type
_entity.pdbx_description
1 polymer ?
#
loop_
_entity_poly.entity_id
_entity_poly.type
_entity_poly.pdbx_seq_one_letter_code
_entity_poly.pdbx_strand_id
1 'polypeptide(L)' 'MANYDLIVIGSGPGGYVAAIRASQLGMKVGVVEKAELGGICLN' A
#
# COMPACT_ATOMS: atom_id res chain seq x y z
N MET A 1 11.69 -4.04 -16.32
CA MET A 1 10.86 -3.25 -15.38
C MET A 1 9.87 -4.19 -14.72
N ALA A 2 9.67 -4.09 -13.41
CA ALA A 2 8.58 -4.80 -12.75
C ALA A 2 7.27 -4.05 -13.04
N ASN A 3 6.36 -4.66 -13.79
CA ASN A 3 5.01 -4.11 -13.93
C ASN A 3 4.24 -4.30 -12.62
N TYR A 4 3.52 -3.28 -12.20
CA TYR A 4 2.57 -3.29 -11.08
C TYR A 4 1.21 -2.91 -11.63
N ASP A 5 0.15 -3.56 -11.13
CA ASP A 5 -1.22 -3.23 -11.50
C ASP A 5 -1.75 -2.03 -10.67
N LEU A 6 -1.18 -1.82 -9.48
CA LEU A 6 -1.51 -0.71 -8.58
C LEU A 6 -0.27 -0.28 -7.79
N ILE A 7 -0.06 1.03 -7.69
CA ILE A 7 0.88 1.65 -6.75
C ILE A 7 0.08 2.47 -5.75
N VAL A 8 0.26 2.21 -4.46
CA VAL A 8 -0.32 2.99 -3.36
C VAL A 8 0.74 3.89 -2.75
N ILE A 9 0.48 5.19 -2.70
CA ILE A 9 1.38 6.18 -2.09
C ILE A 9 0.85 6.51 -0.69
N GLY A 10 1.65 6.20 0.32
CA GLY A 10 1.29 6.29 1.73
C GLY A 10 0.79 4.95 2.28
N SER A 11 1.29 4.58 3.45
CA SER A 11 1.02 3.32 4.15
C SER A 11 0.26 3.53 5.47
N GLY A 12 -0.51 4.61 5.57
CA GLY A 12 -1.46 4.83 6.67
C GLY A 12 -2.64 3.82 6.66
N PRO A 13 -3.59 3.92 7.59
CA PRO A 13 -4.73 2.99 7.70
C PRO A 13 -5.54 2.85 6.41
N GLY A 14 -5.69 3.91 5.62
CA GLY A 14 -6.33 3.80 4.31
C GLY A 14 -5.43 3.10 3.27
N GLY A 15 -4.13 3.42 3.27
CA GLY A 15 -3.18 2.99 2.26
C GLY A 15 -2.85 1.50 2.35
N TYR A 16 -2.43 1.02 3.53
CA TYR A 16 -2.08 -0.40 3.66
C TYR A 16 -3.32 -1.30 3.52
N VAL A 17 -4.51 -0.86 3.98
CA VAL A 17 -5.76 -1.63 3.81
C VAL A 17 -6.14 -1.73 2.34
N ALA A 18 -6.06 -0.62 1.57
CA ALA A 18 -6.32 -0.64 0.14
C ALA A 18 -5.34 -1.55 -0.60
N ALA A 19 -4.04 -1.47 -0.25
CA ALA A 19 -3.01 -2.31 -0.85
C ALA A 19 -3.23 -3.80 -0.58
N ILE A 20 -3.54 -4.17 0.67
CA ILE A 20 -3.86 -5.55 1.07
C ILE A 20 -5.08 -6.04 0.29
N ARG A 21 -6.14 -5.23 0.23
CA ARG A 21 -7.37 -5.64 -0.44
C ARG A 21 -7.16 -5.83 -1.95
N ALA A 22 -6.42 -4.94 -2.61
CA ALA A 22 -6.07 -5.08 -4.01
C ALA A 22 -5.21 -6.33 -4.28
N SER A 23 -4.26 -6.64 -3.39
CA SER A 23 -3.45 -7.87 -3.49
C SER A 23 -4.29 -9.13 -3.35
N GLN A 24 -5.26 -9.16 -2.43
CA GLN A 24 -6.22 -10.27 -2.28
C GLN A 24 -7.10 -10.48 -3.52
N LEU A 25 -7.33 -9.42 -4.30
CA LEU A 25 -8.05 -9.48 -5.58
C LEU A 25 -7.16 -9.90 -6.76
N GLY A 26 -5.91 -10.30 -6.50
CA GLY A 26 -4.98 -10.82 -7.50
C GLY A 26 -4.11 -9.77 -8.19
N MET A 27 -4.18 -8.51 -7.76
CA MET A 27 -3.34 -7.45 -8.33
C MET A 27 -1.91 -7.55 -7.78
N LYS A 28 -0.92 -7.28 -8.63
CA LYS A 28 0.45 -7.02 -8.19
C LYS A 28 0.56 -5.58 -7.71
N VAL A 29 0.56 -5.42 -6.39
CA VAL A 29 0.52 -4.11 -5.72
C VAL A 29 1.90 -3.70 -5.20
N GLY A 30 2.27 -2.45 -5.41
CA GLY A 30 3.40 -1.80 -4.73
C GLY A 30 2.90 -0.73 -3.75
N VAL A 31 3.56 -0.59 -2.61
CA VAL A 31 3.30 0.49 -1.64
C VAL A 31 4.57 1.32 -1.49
N VAL A 32 4.43 2.65 -1.50
CA VAL A 32 5.53 3.59 -1.29
C VAL A 32 5.22 4.43 -0.07
N GLU A 33 6.11 4.38 0.92
CA GLU A 33 6.04 5.16 2.15
C GLU A 33 7.37 5.88 2.37
N LYS A 34 7.30 7.12 2.88
CA LYS A 34 8.47 7.92 3.25
C LYS A 34 8.90 7.68 4.70
N ALA A 35 7.96 7.48 5.60
CA ALA A 35 8.17 7.36 7.05
C ALA A 35 7.82 5.94 7.55
N GLU A 36 7.18 5.84 8.72
CA GLU A 36 6.82 4.57 9.35
C GLU A 36 5.53 3.98 8.77
N LEU A 37 5.51 2.64 8.63
CA LEU A 37 4.31 1.92 8.20
C LEU A 37 3.18 2.11 9.22
N GLY A 38 1.95 2.26 8.72
CA GLY A 38 0.77 2.52 9.55
C GLY A 38 0.43 4.00 9.72
N GLY A 39 1.36 4.91 9.37
CA GLY A 39 1.15 6.36 9.43
C GLY A 39 0.78 6.88 10.83
N ILE A 40 0.22 8.09 10.90
CA ILE A 40 -0.09 8.78 12.16
C ILE A 40 -1.17 8.11 13.03
N CYS A 41 -1.95 7.20 12.46
CA CYS A 41 -2.98 6.51 13.23
C CYS A 41 -2.39 5.38 14.09
N LEU A 42 -1.30 4.77 13.64
CA LEU A 42 -0.68 3.63 14.30
C LEU A 42 0.55 4.04 15.14
N ASN A 43 1.27 5.07 14.69
CA ASN A 43 2.48 5.62 15.32
C ASN A 43 2.22 7.02 15.86
#